data_AF-A0A2G9NM75-F1
#
_entry.id   AF-A0A2G9NM75-F1
#
_cell.length_a   1.000
_cell.length_b   1.000
_cell.length_c   1.000
_cell.angle_alpha   90.00
_cell.angle_beta   90.00
_cell.angle_gamma   90.00
#
_symmetry.space_group_name_H-M   'P 1'
#
loop_
_entity.id
_entity.type
_entity.pdbx_description
1 polymer ?
#
loop_
_entity_poly.entity_id
_entity_poly.type
_entity_poly.pdbx_seq_one_letter_code
_entity_poly.pdbx_strand_id
1 'polypeptide(L)'
;MVTKEEILNEIKNKNDEIQLEYLEKLLKKETNPLTRKNAFIIMGDIFIKRLLWMTAAKAYLDAADSAVSELDKKELFFKSGELYIKAGDLFGAEEAFRKCLVNTQRRDIGTVQDKIIEIHVSIAKEFESKRNSTKAIEVYKRILGLNLASEKANEVKDHLAKLYDRIGKPFDADKLREQKISKEEIDAEKKRKQQAVSADNILRDLGL
;
A
#
# COMPACT_ATOMS: atom_id res chain seq x y z
N MET A 1 4.58 31.90 -10.80
CA MET A 1 4.13 30.73 -10.04
C MET A 1 2.65 30.92 -9.80
N VAL A 2 1.80 30.02 -10.30
CA VAL A 2 0.36 30.14 -10.11
C VAL A 2 -0.05 29.27 -8.92
N THR A 3 -0.79 29.84 -7.97
CA THR A 3 -1.23 29.13 -6.78
C THR A 3 -2.42 28.21 -7.07
N LYS A 4 -2.71 27.27 -6.17
CA LYS A 4 -3.90 26.41 -6.28
C LYS A 4 -5.19 27.23 -6.33
N GLU A 5 -5.28 28.28 -5.52
CA GLU A 5 -6.45 29.16 -5.43
C GLU A 5 -6.67 29.97 -6.71
N GLU A 6 -5.60 30.47 -7.32
CA GLU A 6 -5.65 31.15 -8.61
C GLU A 6 -6.16 30.21 -9.72
N ILE A 7 -5.63 28.98 -9.79
CA ILE A 7 -6.12 27.98 -10.76
C ILE A 7 -7.61 27.72 -10.54
N LEU A 8 -8.03 27.47 -9.29
CA LEU A 8 -9.43 27.20 -8.97
C LEU A 8 -10.35 28.37 -9.32
N ASN A 9 -9.93 29.60 -9.04
CA ASN A 9 -10.70 30.80 -9.38
C ASN A 9 -10.90 30.96 -10.89
N GLU A 10 -9.90 30.59 -11.69
CA GLU A 10 -9.94 30.68 -13.15
C GLU A 10 -10.89 29.63 -13.77
N ILE A 11 -11.11 28.50 -13.10
CA ILE A 11 -11.87 27.36 -13.63
C ILE A 11 -13.26 27.18 -12.97
N LYS A 12 -13.55 27.84 -11.85
CA LYS A 12 -14.72 27.58 -10.97
C LYS A 12 -16.09 27.56 -11.66
N ASN A 13 -16.28 28.34 -12.72
CA ASN A 13 -17.57 28.47 -13.43
C ASN A 13 -17.60 27.69 -14.75
N LYS A 14 -16.57 26.87 -15.03
CA LYS A 14 -16.44 26.09 -16.25
C LYS A 14 -16.87 24.65 -15.98
N ASN A 15 -17.38 23.96 -17.00
CA ASN A 15 -17.68 22.53 -16.90
C ASN A 15 -16.37 21.70 -16.86
N ASP A 16 -16.46 20.46 -16.39
CA ASP A 16 -15.31 19.59 -16.15
C ASP A 16 -14.42 19.44 -17.41
N GLU A 17 -14.99 19.38 -18.62
CA GLU A 17 -14.24 19.32 -19.89
C GLU A 17 -13.37 20.55 -20.13
N ILE A 18 -13.94 21.75 -19.97
CA ILE A 18 -13.22 23.01 -20.18
C ILE A 18 -12.19 23.21 -19.05
N GLN A 19 -12.50 22.78 -17.82
CA GLN A 19 -11.55 22.80 -16.71
C GLN A 19 -10.32 21.94 -17.05
N LEU A 20 -10.53 20.71 -17.53
CA LEU A 20 -9.46 19.80 -17.94
C LEU A 20 -8.62 20.36 -19.09
N GLU A 21 -9.26 20.92 -20.13
CA GLU A 21 -8.54 21.53 -21.26
C GLU A 21 -7.65 22.70 -20.80
N TYR A 22 -8.15 23.53 -19.87
CA TYR A 22 -7.36 24.61 -19.27
C TYR A 22 -6.14 24.05 -18.52
N LEU A 23 -6.33 23.02 -17.69
CA LEU A 23 -5.27 22.40 -16.89
C LEU A 23 -4.21 21.74 -17.78
N GLU A 24 -4.60 21.07 -18.86
CA GLU A 24 -3.68 20.51 -19.84
C GLU A 24 -2.85 21.59 -20.55
N LYS A 25 -3.48 22.71 -20.94
CA LYS A 25 -2.77 23.85 -21.54
C LYS A 25 -1.80 24.48 -20.55
N LEU A 26 -2.19 24.59 -19.27
CA LEU A 26 -1.34 25.08 -18.20
C LEU A 26 -0.11 24.16 -18.03
N LEU A 27 -0.32 22.85 -17.92
CA LEU A 27 0.74 21.86 -17.73
C LEU A 27 1.73 21.77 -18.91
N LYS A 28 1.31 22.13 -20.12
CA LYS A 28 2.21 22.21 -21.29
C LYS A 28 3.16 23.41 -21.24
N LYS A 29 2.74 24.51 -20.62
CA LYS A 29 3.50 25.78 -20.56
C LYS A 29 4.31 25.91 -19.28
N GLU A 30 3.79 25.36 -18.19
CA GLU A 30 4.32 25.59 -16.85
C GLU A 30 5.41 24.58 -16.47
N THR A 31 6.54 25.10 -16.00
CA THR A 31 7.69 24.31 -15.53
C THR A 31 7.80 24.29 -14.01
N ASN A 32 7.10 25.19 -13.30
CA ASN A 32 7.16 25.27 -11.85
C ASN A 32 6.55 24.01 -11.18
N PRO A 33 7.32 23.26 -10.36
CA PRO A 33 6.86 22.01 -9.75
C PRO A 33 5.59 22.15 -8.89
N LEU A 34 5.48 23.23 -8.11
CA LEU A 34 4.33 23.47 -7.24
C LEU A 34 3.04 23.71 -8.06
N THR A 35 3.14 24.49 -9.13
CA THR A 35 2.00 24.78 -10.01
C THR A 35 1.56 23.51 -10.72
N ARG A 36 2.51 22.71 -11.24
CA ARG A 36 2.23 21.41 -11.86
C ARG A 36 1.55 20.43 -10.90
N LYS A 37 2.10 20.27 -9.69
CA LYS A 37 1.50 19.45 -8.63
C LYS A 37 0.05 19.84 -8.39
N ASN A 38 -0.22 21.13 -8.20
CA ASN A 38 -1.57 21.62 -7.94
C ASN A 38 -2.52 21.39 -9.11
N ALA A 39 -2.07 21.61 -10.35
CA ALA A 39 -2.87 21.34 -11.55
C ALA A 39 -3.24 19.85 -11.66
N PHE A 40 -2.27 18.95 -11.45
CA PHE A 40 -2.52 17.50 -11.46
C PHE A 40 -3.46 17.04 -10.34
N ILE A 41 -3.36 17.59 -9.12
CA ILE A 41 -4.31 17.29 -8.03
C ILE A 41 -5.73 17.67 -8.44
N ILE A 42 -5.92 18.87 -9.01
CA ILE A 42 -7.23 19.35 -9.46
C ILE A 42 -7.77 18.44 -10.57
N MET A 43 -6.94 18.07 -11.56
CA MET A 43 -7.33 17.09 -12.59
C MET A 43 -7.76 15.76 -11.95
N GLY A 44 -6.97 15.25 -11.00
CA GLY A 44 -7.28 14.03 -10.26
C GLY A 44 -8.62 14.07 -9.54
N ASP A 45 -8.95 15.20 -8.91
CA ASP A 45 -10.24 15.40 -8.22
C ASP A 45 -11.42 15.44 -9.20
N ILE A 46 -11.25 16.09 -10.36
CA ILE A 46 -12.24 16.06 -11.46
C ILE A 46 -12.45 14.61 -11.94
N PHE A 47 -11.38 13.84 -12.13
CA PHE A 47 -11.47 12.45 -12.53
C PHE A 47 -12.16 11.56 -11.48
N ILE A 48 -11.90 11.79 -10.18
CA ILE A 48 -12.60 11.11 -9.09
C ILE A 48 -14.11 11.38 -9.14
N LYS A 49 -14.51 12.65 -9.31
CA LYS A 49 -15.93 13.04 -9.41
C LYS A 49 -16.64 12.33 -10.57
N ARG A 50 -15.90 12.04 -11.65
CA ARG A 50 -16.39 11.31 -12.83
C ARG A 50 -16.23 9.80 -12.75
N LEU A 51 -15.79 9.25 -11.61
CA LEU A 51 -15.52 7.82 -11.39
C LEU A 51 -14.45 7.24 -12.34
N LEU A 52 -13.58 8.10 -12.88
CA LEU A 52 -12.46 7.72 -13.76
C LEU A 52 -11.23 7.36 -12.92
N TRP A 53 -11.33 6.29 -12.12
CA TRP A 53 -10.34 5.92 -11.10
C TRP A 53 -8.92 5.75 -11.63
N MET A 54 -8.77 5.09 -12.79
CA MET A 54 -7.47 4.87 -13.42
C MET A 54 -6.79 6.20 -13.80
N THR A 55 -7.54 7.14 -14.38
CA THR A 55 -7.02 8.45 -14.79
C THR A 55 -6.74 9.32 -13.57
N ALA A 56 -7.58 9.25 -12.54
CA ALA A 56 -7.33 9.91 -11.27
C ALA A 56 -6.03 9.40 -10.62
N ALA A 57 -5.81 8.08 -10.59
CA ALA A 57 -4.60 7.48 -10.02
C ALA A 57 -3.33 7.99 -10.71
N LYS A 58 -3.34 8.06 -12.05
CA LYS A 58 -2.26 8.62 -12.86
C LYS A 58 -2.03 10.10 -12.58
N ALA A 59 -3.09 10.91 -12.51
CA ALA A 59 -2.98 12.33 -12.18
C ALA A 59 -2.35 12.54 -10.79
N TYR A 60 -2.73 11.73 -9.79
CA TYR A 60 -2.11 11.78 -8.46
C TYR A 60 -0.66 11.28 -8.46
N LEU A 61 -0.30 10.33 -9.33
CA LEU A 61 1.07 9.89 -9.54
C LEU A 61 1.93 11.04 -10.12
N ASP A 62 1.43 11.71 -11.16
CA ASP A 62 2.09 12.85 -11.79
C ASP A 62 2.21 14.05 -10.84
N ALA A 63 1.21 14.25 -9.97
CA ALA A 63 1.27 15.22 -8.89
C ALA A 63 2.39 14.89 -7.89
N ALA A 64 2.51 13.62 -7.49
CA ALA A 64 3.58 13.17 -6.59
C ALA A 64 4.96 13.36 -7.23
N ASP A 65 5.13 13.00 -8.51
CA ASP A 65 6.39 13.19 -9.22
C ASP A 65 6.75 14.69 -9.38
N SER A 66 5.74 15.57 -9.42
CA SER A 66 5.93 17.04 -9.43
C SER A 66 6.12 17.67 -8.05
N ALA A 67 5.86 16.95 -6.95
CA ALA A 67 6.00 17.48 -5.60
C ALA A 67 7.47 17.63 -5.20
N VAL A 68 7.78 18.65 -4.40
CA VAL A 68 9.13 18.89 -3.87
C VAL A 68 9.28 18.30 -2.47
N SER A 69 8.23 18.41 -1.64
CA SER A 69 8.21 17.90 -0.28
C SER A 69 8.05 16.38 -0.24
N GLU A 70 8.88 15.68 0.54
CA GLU A 70 8.74 14.24 0.79
C GLU A 70 7.39 13.88 1.42
N LEU A 71 6.87 14.77 2.29
CA LEU A 71 5.56 14.59 2.89
C LEU A 71 4.46 14.59 1.83
N ASP A 72 4.47 15.56 0.92
CA ASP A 72 3.53 15.65 -0.20
C ASP A 72 3.66 14.41 -1.09
N LYS A 73 4.89 14.01 -1.42
CA LYS A 73 5.14 12.81 -2.24
C LYS A 73 4.52 11.57 -1.61
N LYS A 74 4.80 11.34 -0.32
CA LYS A 74 4.24 10.22 0.44
C LYS A 74 2.71 10.21 0.35
N GLU A 75 2.07 11.31 0.66
CA GLU A 75 0.60 11.41 0.68
C GLU A 75 -0.01 11.21 -0.71
N LEU A 76 0.59 11.81 -1.74
CA LEU A 76 0.11 11.71 -3.12
C LEU A 76 0.34 10.31 -3.70
N PHE A 77 1.49 9.68 -3.46
CA PHE A 77 1.73 8.29 -3.85
C PHE A 77 0.79 7.32 -3.13
N PHE A 78 0.52 7.55 -1.84
CA PHE A 78 -0.44 6.73 -1.10
C PHE A 78 -1.84 6.84 -1.72
N LYS A 79 -2.31 8.06 -1.97
CA LYS A 79 -3.62 8.31 -2.61
C LYS A 79 -3.70 7.75 -4.03
N SER A 80 -2.63 7.85 -4.82
CA SER A 80 -2.52 7.22 -6.13
C SER A 80 -2.69 5.70 -6.03
N GLY A 81 -2.03 5.06 -5.06
CA GLY A 81 -2.16 3.63 -4.78
C GLY A 81 -3.60 3.23 -4.46
N GLU A 82 -4.29 3.94 -3.58
CA GLU A 82 -5.71 3.70 -3.27
C GLU A 82 -6.62 3.83 -4.50
N LEU A 83 -6.33 4.80 -5.39
CA LEU A 83 -7.10 4.99 -6.62
C LEU A 83 -6.84 3.88 -7.65
N TYR A 84 -5.61 3.38 -7.75
CA TYR A 84 -5.30 2.20 -8.58
C TYR A 84 -6.03 0.96 -8.09
N ILE A 85 -6.12 0.76 -6.76
CA ILE A 85 -6.95 -0.30 -6.17
C ILE A 85 -8.41 -0.15 -6.61
N LYS A 86 -8.99 1.05 -6.50
CA LYS A 86 -10.37 1.31 -6.96
C LYS A 86 -10.56 1.06 -8.46
N ALA A 87 -9.52 1.28 -9.25
CA ALA A 87 -9.50 0.97 -10.68
C ALA A 87 -9.33 -0.52 -10.99
N GLY A 88 -9.06 -1.37 -9.99
CA GLY A 88 -8.79 -2.79 -10.15
C GLY A 88 -7.36 -3.11 -10.64
N ASP A 89 -6.47 -2.12 -10.64
CA ASP A 89 -5.07 -2.26 -11.05
C ASP A 89 -4.16 -2.43 -9.84
N LEU A 90 -3.99 -3.69 -9.42
CA LEU A 90 -3.15 -4.05 -8.29
C LEU A 90 -1.66 -3.76 -8.56
N PHE A 91 -1.22 -3.84 -9.82
CA PHE A 91 0.18 -3.60 -10.17
C PHE A 91 0.53 -2.11 -10.07
N GLY A 92 -0.32 -1.24 -10.63
CA GLY A 92 -0.18 0.20 -10.49
C GLY A 92 -0.23 0.64 -9.02
N ALA A 93 -1.09 0.02 -8.21
CA ALA A 93 -1.19 0.31 -6.78
C ALA A 93 0.10 -0.03 -6.03
N GLU A 94 0.71 -1.18 -6.31
CA GLU A 94 1.97 -1.58 -5.67
C GLU A 94 3.12 -0.66 -6.02
N GLU A 95 3.23 -0.26 -7.28
CA GLU A 95 4.28 0.66 -7.69
C GLU A 95 4.12 2.02 -6.99
N ALA A 96 2.89 2.51 -6.88
CA ALA A 96 2.59 3.73 -6.13
C ALA A 96 2.91 3.57 -4.63
N PHE A 97 2.52 2.47 -3.98
CA PHE A 97 2.82 2.20 -2.58
C PHE A 97 4.32 2.01 -2.31
N ARG A 98 5.06 1.39 -3.24
CA ARG A 98 6.52 1.27 -3.16
C ARG A 98 7.16 2.65 -3.20
N LYS A 99 6.75 3.52 -4.13
CA LYS A 99 7.20 4.92 -4.17
C LYS A 99 6.81 5.68 -2.90
N CYS A 100 5.63 5.44 -2.34
CA CYS A 100 5.21 6.02 -1.05
C CYS A 100 6.17 5.64 0.09
N LEU A 101 6.51 4.35 0.22
CA LEU A 101 7.43 3.86 1.25
C LEU A 101 8.84 4.45 1.10
N VAL A 102 9.33 4.61 -0.14
CA VAL A 102 10.64 5.25 -0.42
C VAL A 102 10.66 6.72 0.04
N ASN A 103 9.53 7.43 -0.05
CA ASN A 103 9.40 8.83 0.40
C ASN A 103 8.90 8.95 1.85
N THR A 104 8.80 7.85 2.59
CA THR A 104 8.38 7.86 4.00
C THR A 104 9.61 7.94 4.91
N GLN A 105 9.57 8.84 5.89
CA GLN A 105 10.62 8.95 6.91
C GLN A 105 10.77 7.62 7.68
N ARG A 106 12.00 7.21 7.98
CA ARG A 106 12.30 5.92 8.63
C ARG A 106 11.44 5.61 9.85
N ARG A 107 11.15 6.61 10.68
CA ARG A 107 10.32 6.47 11.90
C ARG A 107 8.86 6.10 11.61
N ASP A 108 8.34 6.49 10.45
CA ASP A 108 6.93 6.36 10.06
C ASP A 108 6.69 5.19 9.09
N ILE A 109 7.76 4.54 8.59
CA ILE A 109 7.66 3.44 7.60
C ILE A 109 6.78 2.31 8.12
N GLY A 110 6.93 1.91 9.40
CA GLY A 110 6.12 0.84 9.98
C GLY A 110 4.62 1.14 9.91
N THR A 111 4.22 2.34 10.33
CA THR A 111 2.83 2.80 10.31
C THR A 111 2.25 2.85 8.89
N VAL A 112 3.02 3.34 7.91
CA VAL A 112 2.57 3.40 6.51
C VAL A 112 2.45 1.99 5.93
N GLN A 113 3.42 1.11 6.23
CA GLN A 113 3.40 -0.26 5.77
C GLN A 113 2.23 -1.05 6.37
N ASP A 114 1.91 -0.85 7.64
CA ASP A 114 0.73 -1.46 8.28
C ASP A 114 -0.57 -1.06 7.57
N LYS A 115 -0.72 0.22 7.20
CA LYS A 115 -1.89 0.68 6.41
C LYS A 115 -1.96 0.02 5.04
N ILE A 116 -0.82 -0.11 4.34
CA ILE A 116 -0.75 -0.78 3.04
C ILE A 116 -1.16 -2.25 3.19
N ILE A 117 -0.69 -2.93 4.24
CA ILE A 117 -1.06 -4.32 4.55
C ILE A 117 -2.57 -4.42 4.79
N GLU A 118 -3.15 -3.53 5.61
CA GLU A 118 -4.59 -3.52 5.88
C GLU A 118 -5.44 -3.35 4.62
N ILE A 119 -5.01 -2.47 3.70
CA ILE A 119 -5.65 -2.29 2.39
C ILE A 119 -5.63 -3.61 1.60
N HIS A 120 -4.48 -4.27 1.50
CA HIS A 120 -4.36 -5.54 0.78
C HIS A 120 -5.18 -6.65 1.42
N VAL A 121 -5.21 -6.74 2.77
CA VAL A 121 -6.04 -7.71 3.49
C VAL A 121 -7.53 -7.47 3.18
N SER A 122 -7.97 -6.22 3.16
CA SER A 122 -9.35 -5.86 2.80
C SER A 122 -9.69 -6.32 1.37
N ILE A 123 -8.81 -6.05 0.40
CA ILE A 123 -8.99 -6.47 -1.00
C ILE A 123 -9.03 -8.00 -1.12
N ALA A 124 -8.14 -8.70 -0.42
CA ALA A 124 -8.11 -10.16 -0.44
C ALA A 124 -9.44 -10.73 0.10
N LYS A 125 -9.94 -10.20 1.23
CA LYS A 125 -11.24 -10.58 1.79
C LYS A 125 -12.42 -10.26 0.86
N GLU A 126 -12.35 -9.16 0.12
CA GLU A 126 -13.35 -8.83 -0.91
C GLU A 126 -13.35 -9.85 -2.06
N PHE A 127 -12.17 -10.29 -2.51
CA PHE A 127 -12.09 -11.36 -3.51
C PHE A 127 -12.57 -12.70 -2.96
N GLU A 128 -12.29 -13.02 -1.70
CA GLU A 128 -12.84 -14.20 -1.04
C GLU A 128 -14.37 -14.17 -1.00
N SER A 129 -14.98 -13.04 -0.63
CA SER A 129 -16.45 -12.91 -0.57
C SER A 129 -17.11 -13.02 -1.94
N LYS A 130 -16.42 -12.54 -2.99
CA LYS A 130 -16.81 -12.72 -4.39
C LYS A 130 -16.49 -14.12 -4.95
N ARG A 131 -16.01 -15.05 -4.11
CA ARG A 131 -15.58 -16.41 -4.47
C ARG A 131 -14.49 -16.46 -5.55
N ASN A 132 -13.73 -15.38 -5.70
CA ASN A 132 -12.61 -15.31 -6.61
C ASN A 132 -11.31 -15.74 -5.90
N SER A 133 -11.20 -17.04 -5.63
CA SER A 133 -10.07 -17.61 -4.89
C SER A 133 -8.73 -17.31 -5.56
N THR A 134 -8.68 -17.32 -6.89
CA THR A 134 -7.42 -17.06 -7.63
C THR A 134 -6.89 -15.64 -7.37
N LYS A 135 -7.74 -14.62 -7.44
CA LYS A 135 -7.34 -13.24 -7.14
C LYS A 135 -7.04 -13.04 -5.65
N ALA A 136 -7.80 -13.67 -4.76
CA ALA A 136 -7.51 -13.62 -3.33
C ALA A 136 -6.13 -14.23 -3.01
N ILE A 137 -5.81 -15.39 -3.59
CA ILE A 137 -4.49 -16.04 -3.48
C ILE A 137 -3.38 -15.12 -3.96
N GLU A 138 -3.59 -14.46 -5.11
CA GLU A 138 -2.62 -13.50 -5.66
C GLU A 138 -2.33 -12.37 -4.66
N VAL A 139 -3.37 -11.72 -4.12
CA VAL A 139 -3.20 -10.63 -3.16
C VAL A 139 -2.53 -11.11 -1.86
N TYR A 140 -2.92 -12.26 -1.31
CA TYR A 140 -2.29 -12.81 -0.10
C TYR A 140 -0.81 -13.17 -0.29
N LYS A 141 -0.42 -13.68 -1.47
CA LYS A 141 1.00 -13.90 -1.78
C LYS A 141 1.79 -12.61 -1.76
N ARG A 142 1.21 -11.53 -2.28
CA ARG A 142 1.87 -10.22 -2.31
C ARG A 142 2.00 -9.64 -0.90
N ILE A 143 0.97 -9.81 -0.05
CA ILE A 143 1.04 -9.46 1.38
C ILE A 143 2.23 -10.19 2.04
N LEU A 144 2.40 -11.49 1.81
CA LEU A 144 3.53 -12.26 2.36
C LEU A 144 4.92 -11.80 1.90
N GLY A 145 5.00 -11.08 0.77
CA GLY A 145 6.22 -10.44 0.31
C GLY A 145 6.57 -9.15 1.08
N LEU A 146 5.64 -8.63 1.89
CA LEU A 146 5.86 -7.46 2.75
C LEU A 146 6.45 -7.90 4.11
N ASN A 147 7.14 -6.98 4.78
CA ASN A 147 7.69 -7.21 6.11
C ASN A 147 6.57 -7.22 7.17
N LEU A 148 5.96 -8.39 7.38
CA LEU A 148 4.87 -8.61 8.32
C LEU A 148 5.37 -9.03 9.70
N ALA A 149 4.64 -8.64 10.75
CA ALA A 149 4.76 -9.30 12.05
C ALA A 149 4.41 -10.80 11.93
N SER A 150 5.07 -11.64 12.73
CA SER A 150 4.95 -13.11 12.66
C SER A 150 3.48 -13.58 12.75
N GLU A 151 2.70 -12.95 13.64
CA GLU A 151 1.28 -13.25 13.83
C GLU A 151 0.44 -12.97 12.58
N LYS A 152 0.51 -11.73 12.02
CA LYS A 152 -0.18 -11.37 10.78
C LYS A 152 0.25 -12.25 9.60
N ALA A 153 1.54 -12.61 9.53
CA ALA A 153 2.03 -13.51 8.49
C ALA A 153 1.40 -14.91 8.60
N ASN A 154 1.20 -15.42 9.81
CA ASN A 154 0.55 -16.70 10.04
C ASN A 154 -0.94 -16.66 9.68
N GLU A 155 -1.66 -15.59 10.02
CA GLU A 155 -3.05 -15.40 9.60
C GLU A 155 -3.18 -15.43 8.06
N VAL A 156 -2.32 -14.68 7.37
CA VAL A 156 -2.30 -14.64 5.90
C VAL A 156 -2.01 -16.03 5.30
N LYS A 157 -1.07 -16.78 5.89
CA LYS A 157 -0.79 -18.16 5.48
C LYS A 157 -1.99 -19.08 5.69
N ASP A 158 -2.71 -18.94 6.80
CA ASP A 158 -3.89 -19.76 7.09
C ASP A 158 -5.01 -19.49 6.07
N HIS A 159 -5.24 -18.22 5.72
CA HIS A 159 -6.16 -17.85 4.64
C HIS A 159 -5.73 -18.44 3.29
N LEU A 160 -4.43 -18.32 2.96
CA LEU A 160 -3.87 -18.83 1.71
C LEU A 160 -4.00 -20.36 1.60
N ALA A 161 -3.75 -21.10 2.69
CA ALA A 161 -3.92 -22.55 2.73
C ALA A 161 -5.38 -22.97 2.50
N LYS A 162 -6.34 -22.32 3.16
CA LYS A 162 -7.78 -22.57 2.95
C LYS A 162 -8.20 -22.31 1.51
N LEU A 163 -7.65 -21.27 0.87
CA LEU A 163 -7.94 -20.97 -0.52
C LEU A 163 -7.35 -22.01 -1.47
N TYR A 164 -6.15 -22.52 -1.18
CA TYR A 164 -5.54 -23.59 -1.95
C TYR A 164 -6.32 -24.90 -1.87
N ASP A 165 -6.79 -25.29 -0.68
CA ASP A 165 -7.67 -26.45 -0.52
C ASP A 165 -8.92 -26.31 -1.41
N ARG A 166 -9.53 -25.11 -1.41
CA ARG A 166 -10.74 -24.82 -2.20
C ARG A 166 -10.52 -24.92 -3.71
N ILE A 167 -9.33 -24.59 -4.21
CA ILE A 167 -9.00 -24.68 -5.64
C ILE A 167 -8.31 -26.01 -6.03
N GLY A 168 -8.31 -27.00 -5.14
CA GLY A 168 -7.76 -28.33 -5.42
C GLY A 168 -6.23 -28.37 -5.50
N LYS A 169 -5.53 -27.51 -4.74
CA LYS A 169 -4.06 -27.48 -4.63
C LYS A 169 -3.57 -27.86 -3.22
N PRO A 170 -3.83 -29.09 -2.75
CA PRO A 170 -3.51 -29.49 -1.37
C PRO A 170 -2.00 -29.44 -1.06
N PHE A 171 -1.15 -29.75 -2.03
CA PHE A 171 0.31 -29.67 -1.85
C PHE A 171 0.80 -28.25 -1.51
N ASP A 172 0.23 -27.23 -2.14
CA ASP A 172 0.56 -25.83 -1.84
C ASP A 172 0.04 -25.42 -0.45
N ALA A 173 -1.10 -25.98 -0.02
CA ALA A 173 -1.67 -25.75 1.31
C ALA A 173 -0.81 -26.39 2.41
N ASP A 174 -0.39 -27.64 2.22
CA ASP A 174 0.41 -28.38 3.20
C ASP A 174 1.79 -27.75 3.37
N LYS A 175 2.43 -27.33 2.27
CA LYS A 175 3.69 -26.59 2.31
C LYS A 175 3.60 -25.31 3.17
N LEU A 176 2.48 -24.59 3.11
CA LEU A 176 2.29 -23.40 3.94
C LEU A 176 2.11 -23.72 5.42
N ARG A 177 1.41 -24.83 5.73
CA ARG A 177 1.22 -25.32 7.11
C ARG A 177 2.55 -25.76 7.71
N GLU A 178 3.36 -26.50 6.97
CA GLU A 178 4.71 -26.92 7.39
C GLU A 178 5.63 -25.73 7.68
N GLN A 179 5.62 -24.71 6.80
CA GLN A 179 6.39 -23.48 7.00
C GLN A 179 5.98 -22.69 8.25
N LYS A 180 4.73 -22.85 8.73
CA LYS A 180 4.26 -22.22 9.95
C LYS A 180 4.81 -22.95 11.18
N ILE A 181 4.68 -24.29 11.20
CA ILE A 181 5.19 -25.15 12.27
C ILE A 181 6.69 -24.94 12.49
N SER A 182 7.48 -24.97 11.41
CA SER A 182 8.94 -24.78 11.49
C SER A 182 9.34 -23.42 12.09
N LYS A 183 8.60 -22.34 11.79
CA LYS A 183 8.88 -21.03 12.39
C LYS A 183 8.53 -20.97 13.87
N GLU A 184 7.40 -21.56 14.27
CA GLU A 184 6.97 -21.61 15.66
C GLU A 184 7.96 -22.40 16.53
N GLU A 185 8.51 -23.50 16.00
CA GLU A 185 9.57 -24.27 16.67
C GLU A 185 10.85 -23.45 16.87
N ILE A 186 11.29 -22.74 15.84
CA ILE A 186 12.48 -21.86 15.91
C ILE A 186 12.28 -20.74 16.94
N ASP A 187 11.11 -20.11 16.96
CA ASP A 187 10.81 -19.02 17.89
C ASP A 187 10.67 -19.53 19.34
N ALA A 188 10.09 -20.73 19.53
CA ALA A 188 10.03 -21.39 20.83
C ALA A 188 11.43 -21.74 21.36
N GLU A 189 12.33 -22.23 20.50
CA GLU A 189 13.70 -22.55 20.91
C GLU A 189 14.50 -21.30 21.28
N LYS A 190 14.36 -20.20 20.53
CA LYS A 190 14.97 -18.90 20.89
C LYS A 190 14.48 -18.40 22.24
N LYS A 191 13.17 -18.50 22.52
CA LYS A 191 12.58 -18.08 23.79
C LYS A 191 13.09 -18.92 24.96
N ARG A 192 13.21 -20.24 24.79
CA ARG A 192 13.82 -21.14 25.78
C ARG A 192 15.28 -20.77 26.08
N LYS A 193 16.08 -20.49 25.05
CA LYS A 193 17.48 -20.06 25.20
C LYS A 193 17.60 -18.70 25.91
N GLN A 194 16.75 -17.73 25.59
CA GLN A 194 16.72 -16.43 26.29
C GLN A 194 16.30 -16.57 27.76
N GLN A 195 15.33 -17.42 28.06
CA GLN A 195 14.90 -17.67 29.44
C GLN A 195 15.99 -18.39 30.25
N ALA A 196 16.72 -19.34 29.66
CA ALA A 196 17.85 -19.99 30.29
C ALA A 196 18.98 -19.00 30.62
N VAL A 197 19.36 -18.14 29.67
CA VAL A 197 20.37 -17.08 29.90
C VAL A 197 19.94 -16.09 30.98
N SER A 198 18.65 -15.71 30.99
CA SER A 198 18.11 -14.83 32.03
C SER A 198 18.12 -15.49 33.41
N ALA A 199 17.82 -16.79 33.49
CA ALA A 199 17.85 -17.54 34.74
C ALA A 199 19.28 -17.71 35.27
N ASP A 200 20.24 -18.02 34.40
CA ASP A 200 21.66 -18.13 34.77
C ASP A 200 22.24 -16.81 35.27
N ASN A 201 21.84 -15.67 34.68
CA ASN A 201 22.26 -14.36 35.16
C ASN A 201 21.68 -14.05 36.54
N ILE A 202 20.41 -14.38 36.80
CA ILE A 202 19.78 -14.20 38.12
C ILE A 202 20.46 -15.07 39.18
N LEU A 203 20.81 -16.32 38.85
CA LEU A 203 21.51 -17.21 39.78
C LEU A 203 22.91 -16.68 40.12
N ARG A 204 23.64 -16.16 39.13
CA ARG A 204 24.95 -15.49 39.35
C ARG A 204 24.83 -14.24 40.23
N ASP A 205 23.81 -13.41 40.00
CA ASP A 205 23.60 -12.18 40.78
C ASP A 205 23.18 -12.47 42.24
N LEU A 206 22.60 -13.65 42.51
CA LEU A 206 22.25 -14.13 43.85
C LEU A 206 23.38 -14.91 44.55
N GLY A 207 24.51 -15.13 43.89
CA GLY A 207 25.67 -15.84 44.47
C GLY A 207 25.46 -17.33 44.73
N LEU A 208 24.53 -17.96 44.00
CA LEU A 208 24.26 -19.41 44.03
C LEU A 208 25.01 -20.16 42.93
#